data_AF-A0A7V3CEJ9-F1
#
_entry.id   AF-A0A7V3CEJ9-F1
#
_cell.length_a   1.000
_cell.length_b   1.000
_cell.length_c   1.000
_cell.angle_alpha   90.00
_cell.angle_beta   90.00
_cell.angle_gamma   90.00
#
_symmetry.space_group_name_H-M   'P 1'
#
loop_
_entity.id
_entity.type
_entity.pdbx_description
1 polymer ?
#
loop_
_entity_poly.entity_id
_entity_poly.type
_entity_poly.pdbx_seq_one_letter_code
_entity_poly.pdbx_strand_id
1 'polypeptide(L)'
;MSRTFWIFLFFTLVAAPALRAEPDVSDNALFVQEVRREARRALKRRDGLVLWIDRESGETETFGNPDLLQQPFLPGSLIKLLTAELALRSGREWHYRCTGRDRLGGRRRYCWTRKGHGEMDLAKALGQSCNLYFSWLGMQLGY
;
A
#
# COMPACT_ATOMS: atom_id res chain seq x y z
N MET A 1 -18.10 1.21 55.43
CA MET A 1 -16.90 0.37 55.27
C MET A 1 -16.59 0.22 53.78
N SER A 2 -15.78 1.13 53.20
CA SER A 2 -15.41 1.06 51.78
C SER A 2 -14.21 0.13 51.61
N ARG A 3 -14.34 -0.90 50.78
CA ARG A 3 -13.24 -1.81 50.40
C ARG A 3 -12.47 -1.20 49.25
N THR A 4 -11.25 -0.74 49.51
CA THR A 4 -10.30 -0.31 48.49
C THR A 4 -9.69 -1.55 47.83
N PHE A 5 -9.87 -1.72 46.52
CA PHE A 5 -9.15 -2.73 45.74
C PHE A 5 -7.85 -2.13 45.22
N TRP A 6 -6.73 -2.82 45.45
CA TRP A 6 -5.45 -2.51 44.84
C TRP A 6 -5.30 -3.36 43.58
N ILE A 7 -5.12 -2.71 42.43
CA ILE A 7 -4.70 -3.37 41.18
C ILE A 7 -3.21 -3.12 41.04
N PHE A 8 -2.41 -4.18 41.12
CA PHE A 8 -0.99 -4.13 40.79
C PHE A 8 -0.81 -4.49 39.31
N LEU A 9 -0.41 -3.50 38.50
CA LEU A 9 0.03 -3.72 37.13
C LEU A 9 1.54 -4.00 37.14
N PHE A 10 1.92 -5.25 36.92
CA PHE A 10 3.30 -5.62 36.64
C PHE A 10 3.60 -5.34 35.16
N PHE A 11 4.32 -4.23 34.89
CA PHE A 11 4.98 -4.04 33.62
C PHE A 11 6.34 -4.74 33.67
N THR A 12 6.46 -5.90 33.02
CA THR A 12 7.78 -6.39 32.64
C THR A 12 8.32 -5.48 31.55
N LEU A 13 9.22 -4.57 31.93
CA LEU A 13 10.13 -3.90 31.00
C LEU A 13 11.07 -4.97 30.44
N VAL A 14 10.67 -5.63 29.36
CA VAL A 14 11.64 -6.18 28.42
C VAL A 14 12.22 -4.98 27.71
N ALA A 15 13.38 -4.51 28.16
CA ALA A 15 14.21 -3.65 27.37
C ALA A 15 14.63 -4.44 26.12
N ALA A 16 13.81 -4.39 25.08
CA ALA A 16 14.28 -4.73 23.75
C ALA A 16 15.39 -3.71 23.46
N PRO A 17 16.64 -4.13 23.18
CA PRO A 17 17.63 -3.20 22.70
C PRO A 17 17.01 -2.52 21.47
N ALA A 18 17.10 -1.19 21.42
CA ALA A 18 16.73 -0.45 20.24
C ALA A 18 17.55 -1.04 19.08
N LEU A 19 16.88 -1.84 18.24
CA LEU A 19 17.43 -2.36 16.99
C LEU A 19 17.62 -1.16 16.05
N ARG A 20 18.70 -0.41 16.28
CA ARG A 20 19.50 0.11 15.18
C ARG A 20 20.49 -1.00 14.86
N ALA A 21 20.02 -1.99 14.12
CA ALA A 21 20.93 -2.79 13.33
C ALA A 21 21.45 -1.83 12.26
N GLU A 22 22.74 -1.49 12.30
CA GLU A 22 23.41 -1.05 11.08
C GLU A 22 23.26 -2.20 10.06
N PRO A 23 22.94 -1.92 8.78
CA PRO A 23 22.82 -2.99 7.80
C PRO A 23 24.22 -3.57 7.59
N ASP A 24 24.46 -4.77 8.12
CA ASP A 24 25.60 -5.55 7.69
C ASP A 24 25.40 -5.90 6.21
N VAL A 25 26.26 -5.35 5.36
CA VAL A 25 26.26 -5.51 3.90
C VAL A 25 26.34 -7.00 3.50
N SER A 26 26.80 -7.89 4.40
CA SER A 26 26.81 -9.35 4.18
C SER A 26 25.41 -9.99 4.19
N ASP A 27 24.45 -9.39 4.88
CA ASP A 27 23.07 -9.90 5.03
C ASP A 27 22.22 -9.65 3.77
N ASN A 28 22.52 -8.56 3.05
CA ASN A 28 21.85 -8.23 1.79
C ASN A 28 22.07 -9.30 0.70
N ALA A 29 23.25 -9.90 0.63
CA ALA A 29 23.53 -10.92 -0.39
C ALA A 29 22.70 -12.19 -0.19
N LEU A 30 22.53 -12.63 1.06
CA LEU A 30 21.67 -13.77 1.38
C LEU A 30 20.20 -13.42 1.13
N PHE A 31 19.75 -12.25 1.60
CA PHE A 31 18.39 -11.77 1.37
C PHE A 31 18.05 -11.69 -0.12
N VAL A 32 18.91 -11.10 -0.95
CA VAL A 32 18.73 -11.00 -2.40
C VAL A 32 18.66 -12.38 -3.05
N GLN A 33 19.44 -13.36 -2.58
CA GLN A 33 19.32 -14.74 -3.05
C GLN A 33 17.97 -15.36 -2.69
N GLU A 34 17.42 -15.07 -1.50
CA GLU A 34 16.09 -15.52 -1.11
C GLU A 34 15.00 -14.88 -1.97
N VAL A 35 15.08 -13.56 -2.18
CA VAL A 35 14.16 -12.84 -3.07
C VAL A 35 14.24 -13.41 -4.48
N ARG A 36 15.42 -13.70 -5.00
CA ARG A 36 15.61 -14.35 -6.31
C ARG A 36 14.92 -15.71 -6.38
N ARG A 37 15.06 -16.53 -5.33
CA ARG A 37 14.43 -17.85 -5.23
C ARG A 37 12.91 -17.73 -5.21
N GLU A 38 12.36 -16.85 -4.38
CA GLU A 38 10.92 -16.67 -4.26
C GLU A 38 10.32 -15.98 -5.49
N ALA A 39 11.01 -15.03 -6.11
CA ALA A 39 10.59 -14.41 -7.37
C ALA A 39 10.46 -15.46 -8.49
N ARG A 40 11.45 -16.36 -8.64
CA ARG A 40 11.37 -17.47 -9.59
C ARG A 40 10.17 -18.39 -9.29
N ARG A 41 9.94 -18.70 -8.02
CA ARG A 41 8.79 -19.52 -7.58
C ARG A 41 7.44 -18.84 -7.84
N ALA A 42 7.34 -17.53 -7.64
CA ALA A 42 6.13 -16.75 -7.83
C ALA A 42 5.80 -16.55 -9.32
N LEU A 43 6.82 -16.24 -10.14
CA LEU A 43 6.67 -16.06 -11.58
C LEU A 43 6.38 -17.38 -12.31
N LYS A 44 6.93 -18.51 -11.85
CA LYS A 44 6.79 -19.83 -12.49
C LYS A 44 7.18 -19.79 -13.98
N ARG A 45 6.20 -19.93 -14.87
CA ARG A 45 6.35 -19.87 -16.35
C ARG A 45 5.69 -18.62 -16.95
N ARG A 46 5.34 -17.62 -16.12
CA ARG A 46 4.72 -16.39 -16.57
C ARG A 46 5.81 -15.40 -16.96
N ASP A 47 5.56 -14.66 -18.02
CA ASP A 47 6.34 -13.49 -18.38
C ASP A 47 5.99 -12.36 -17.40
N GLY A 48 6.95 -11.99 -16.56
CA GLY A 48 6.73 -11.05 -15.46
C GLY A 48 8.04 -10.60 -14.85
N LEU A 49 7.95 -9.52 -14.07
CA LEU A 49 9.09 -8.84 -13.47
C LEU A 49 8.85 -8.66 -11.97
N VAL A 50 9.88 -8.92 -11.19
CA VAL A 50 10.00 -8.50 -9.79
C VAL A 50 11.19 -7.55 -9.71
N LEU A 51 10.94 -6.35 -9.21
CA LEU A 51 11.96 -5.35 -8.93
C LEU A 51 12.11 -5.22 -7.42
N TRP A 52 13.31 -5.50 -6.92
CA TRP A 52 13.70 -5.20 -5.56
C TRP A 52 14.53 -3.91 -5.54
N ILE A 53 14.27 -3.07 -4.54
CA ILE A 53 14.95 -1.80 -4.34
C ILE A 53 15.31 -1.73 -2.86
N ASP A 54 16.60 -1.61 -2.56
CA ASP A 54 17.05 -1.25 -1.22
C ASP A 54 16.73 0.21 -0.95
N ARG A 55 16.06 0.49 0.16
CA ARG A 55 15.61 1.84 0.50
C ARG A 55 16.75 2.76 0.90
N GLU A 56 17.81 2.23 1.51
CA GLU A 56 18.89 3.01 2.10
C GLU A 56 20.01 3.26 1.09
N SER A 57 20.47 2.22 0.40
CA SER A 57 21.51 2.31 -0.61
C SER A 57 20.98 2.73 -1.99
N GLY A 58 19.70 2.48 -2.27
CA GLY A 58 19.10 2.66 -3.59
C GLY A 58 19.52 1.58 -4.60
N GLU A 59 20.22 0.53 -4.15
CA GLU A 59 20.57 -0.62 -4.99
C GLU A 59 19.30 -1.31 -5.50
N THR A 60 19.35 -1.77 -6.75
CA THR A 60 18.21 -2.43 -7.39
C THR A 60 18.59 -3.77 -7.98
N GLU A 61 17.73 -4.76 -7.79
CA GLU A 61 17.86 -6.07 -8.42
C GLU A 61 16.57 -6.43 -9.15
N THR A 62 16.70 -7.02 -10.33
CA THR A 62 15.57 -7.41 -11.18
C THR A 62 15.53 -8.93 -11.34
N PHE A 63 14.34 -9.50 -11.23
CA PHE A 63 14.11 -10.94 -11.41
C PHE A 63 12.97 -11.17 -12.39
N GLY A 64 13.15 -12.11 -13.33
CA GLY A 64 12.17 -12.38 -14.39
C GLY A 64 12.61 -11.77 -15.72
N ASN A 65 11.67 -11.22 -16.48
CA ASN A 65 11.95 -10.61 -17.78
C ASN A 65 12.28 -9.11 -17.64
N PRO A 66 13.55 -8.70 -17.82
CA PRO A 66 13.95 -7.30 -17.69
C PRO A 66 13.40 -6.40 -18.81
N ASP A 67 13.03 -6.95 -19.96
CA ASP A 67 12.51 -6.16 -21.09
C ASP A 67 11.18 -5.48 -20.74
N LEU A 68 10.46 -5.99 -19.74
CA LEU A 68 9.22 -5.40 -19.23
C LEU A 68 9.44 -4.02 -18.58
N LEU A 69 10.66 -3.67 -18.15
CA LEU A 69 10.97 -2.33 -17.63
C LEU A 69 10.83 -1.24 -18.68
N GLN A 70 11.03 -1.58 -19.95
CA GLN A 70 10.98 -0.63 -21.06
C GLN A 70 9.57 -0.53 -21.67
N GLN A 71 8.62 -1.31 -21.16
CA GLN A 71 7.27 -1.36 -21.70
C GLN A 71 6.32 -0.47 -20.90
N PRO A 72 5.43 0.29 -21.58
CA PRO A 72 4.38 0.99 -20.88
C PRO A 72 3.44 -0.01 -20.21
N PHE A 73 3.17 0.17 -18.92
CA PHE A 73 2.18 -0.61 -18.19
C PHE A 73 1.12 0.32 -17.62
N LEU A 74 -0.11 -0.20 -17.50
CA LEU A 74 -1.16 0.50 -16.78
C LEU A 74 -0.96 0.27 -15.28
N PRO A 75 -0.71 1.31 -14.47
CA PRO A 75 -0.44 1.14 -13.03
C PRO A 75 -1.67 0.63 -12.27
N GLY A 76 -2.85 0.71 -12.87
CA GLY A 76 -4.10 0.27 -12.27
C GLY A 76 -4.33 0.96 -10.92
N SER A 77 -4.62 0.19 -9.88
CA SER A 77 -4.88 0.74 -8.55
C SER A 77 -3.66 1.31 -7.85
N LEU A 78 -2.43 1.08 -8.34
CA LEU A 78 -1.23 1.65 -7.72
C LEU A 78 -1.20 3.18 -7.79
N ILE A 79 -1.82 3.78 -8.82
CA ILE A 79 -1.91 5.25 -8.94
C ILE A 79 -2.66 5.90 -7.77
N LYS A 80 -3.51 5.15 -7.07
CA LYS A 80 -4.29 5.62 -5.92
C LYS A 80 -3.38 6.05 -4.77
N LEU A 81 -2.15 5.53 -4.68
CA LEU A 81 -1.15 5.98 -3.70
C LEU A 81 -0.77 7.45 -3.93
N LEU A 82 -0.59 7.86 -5.19
CA LEU A 82 -0.31 9.26 -5.52
C LEU A 82 -1.52 10.16 -5.20
N THR A 83 -2.73 9.73 -5.57
CA THR A 83 -3.95 10.48 -5.25
C THR A 83 -4.17 10.58 -3.72
N ALA A 84 -3.86 9.53 -2.96
CA ALA A 84 -3.95 9.53 -1.52
C ALA A 84 -2.96 10.51 -0.88
N GLU A 85 -1.72 10.56 -1.36
CA GLU A 85 -0.71 11.53 -0.90
C GLU A 85 -1.19 12.97 -1.14
N LEU A 86 -1.74 13.28 -2.32
CA LEU A 86 -2.30 14.60 -2.61
C LEU A 86 -3.46 14.95 -1.67
N ALA A 87 -4.33 13.98 -1.37
CA ALA A 87 -5.42 14.16 -0.43
C ALA A 87 -4.91 14.44 1.00
N LEU A 88 -3.88 13.73 1.46
CA LEU A 88 -3.26 13.98 2.77
C LEU A 88 -2.64 15.38 2.85
N ARG A 89 -1.90 15.80 1.81
CA ARG A 89 -1.29 17.14 1.74
C ARG A 89 -2.31 18.27 1.73
N SER A 90 -3.54 18.01 1.27
CA SER A 90 -4.60 19.02 1.32
C SER A 90 -5.04 19.36 2.76
N GLY A 91 -4.71 18.54 3.75
CA GLY A 91 -5.10 18.72 5.15
C GLY A 91 -6.61 18.57 5.41
N ARG A 92 -7.37 18.08 4.42
CA ARG A 92 -8.83 17.92 4.48
C ARG A 92 -9.19 16.47 4.72
N GLU A 93 -10.26 16.26 5.45
CA GLU A 93 -10.92 14.95 5.52
C GLU A 93 -11.83 14.75 4.30
N TRP A 94 -11.81 13.53 3.78
CA TRP A 94 -12.49 13.16 2.54
C TRP A 94 -13.40 11.96 2.76
N HIS A 95 -14.70 12.17 2.59
CA HIS A 95 -15.72 11.13 2.73
C HIS A 95 -16.53 10.97 1.45
N TYR A 96 -16.81 9.72 1.08
CA TYR A 96 -17.61 9.40 -0.10
C TYR A 96 -18.39 8.10 0.11
N ARG A 97 -19.66 8.10 -0.29
CA ARG A 97 -20.53 6.92 -0.26
C ARG A 97 -20.44 6.17 -1.59
N CYS A 98 -19.77 5.02 -1.57
CA CYS A 98 -19.68 4.13 -2.73
C CYS A 98 -20.89 3.18 -2.82
N THR A 99 -21.73 3.39 -3.84
CA THR A 99 -22.90 2.53 -4.16
C THR A 99 -22.61 1.52 -5.29
N GLY A 100 -21.35 1.42 -5.73
CA GLY A 100 -20.90 0.51 -6.80
C GLY A 100 -20.99 1.09 -8.21
N ARG A 101 -21.76 2.17 -8.40
CA ARG A 101 -21.81 2.95 -9.64
C ARG A 101 -22.10 4.41 -9.34
N ASP A 102 -21.56 5.32 -10.14
CA ASP A 102 -21.83 6.76 -9.98
C ASP A 102 -21.70 7.49 -11.32
N ARG A 103 -22.16 8.73 -11.38
CA ARG A 103 -21.97 9.63 -12.52
C ARG A 103 -21.00 10.75 -12.13
N LEU A 104 -19.74 10.56 -12.49
CA LEU A 104 -18.65 11.49 -12.21
C LEU A 104 -18.20 12.16 -13.51
N GLY A 105 -18.10 13.49 -13.51
CA GLY A 105 -17.70 14.27 -14.69
C GLY A 105 -18.62 14.04 -15.90
N GLY A 106 -19.93 13.88 -15.66
CA GLY A 106 -20.94 13.61 -16.69
C GLY A 106 -20.96 12.17 -17.23
N ARG A 107 -19.98 11.32 -16.87
CA ARG A 107 -19.85 9.94 -17.36
C ARG A 107 -20.20 8.93 -16.27
N ARG A 108 -20.82 7.82 -16.66
CA ARG A 108 -21.03 6.68 -15.75
C ARG A 108 -19.69 6.02 -15.42
N ARG A 109 -19.47 5.74 -14.14
CA ARG A 109 -18.31 5.05 -13.58
C ARG A 109 -18.80 3.90 -12.70
N TYR A 110 -17.96 2.87 -12.58
CA TYR A 110 -18.28 1.67 -11.80
C TYR A 110 -17.15 1.38 -10.83
N CYS A 111 -17.52 0.90 -9.64
CA CYS A 111 -16.58 0.27 -8.75
C CYS A 111 -16.35 -1.19 -9.17
N TRP A 112 -15.22 -1.77 -8.76
CA TRP A 112 -14.98 -3.19 -8.99
C TRP A 112 -15.98 -4.07 -8.22
N THR A 113 -16.49 -3.57 -7.08
CA THR A 113 -17.63 -4.17 -6.37
C THR A 113 -18.96 -3.58 -6.86
N ARG A 114 -19.87 -4.44 -7.33
CA ARG A 114 -21.20 -4.02 -7.78
C ARG A 114 -22.10 -3.56 -6.63
N LYS A 115 -21.90 -4.09 -5.42
CA LYS A 115 -22.68 -3.71 -4.22
C LYS A 115 -22.25 -2.35 -3.64
N GLY A 116 -21.10 -1.82 -4.08
CA GLY A 116 -20.46 -0.69 -3.45
C GLY A 116 -19.67 -1.07 -2.20
N HIS A 117 -18.95 -0.09 -1.67
CA HIS A 117 -18.19 -0.22 -0.42
C HIS A 117 -18.86 0.49 0.77
N GLY A 118 -20.00 1.15 0.55
CA GLY A 118 -20.67 1.94 1.58
C GLY A 118 -19.93 3.23 1.88
N GLU A 119 -19.90 3.64 3.14
CA GLU A 119 -19.21 4.86 3.59
C GLU A 119 -17.71 4.67 3.61
N MET A 120 -17.00 5.54 2.89
CA MET A 120 -15.56 5.44 2.71
C MET A 120 -14.88 6.74 3.14
N ASP A 121 -13.91 6.59 4.04
CA ASP A 121 -12.82 7.55 4.27
C ASP A 121 -11.59 7.14 3.44
N LEU A 122 -10.52 7.94 3.49
CA LEU A 122 -9.31 7.70 2.70
C LEU A 122 -8.66 6.35 3.01
N ALA A 123 -8.57 5.99 4.30
CA ALA A 123 -7.94 4.76 4.74
C ALA A 123 -8.72 3.52 4.28
N LYS A 124 -10.05 3.52 4.47
CA LYS A 124 -10.94 2.45 3.96
C LYS A 124 -10.90 2.37 2.45
N ALA A 125 -10.94 3.51 1.76
CA ALA A 125 -10.89 3.56 0.30
C ALA A 125 -9.61 2.96 -0.24
N LEU A 126 -8.45 3.27 0.36
CA LEU A 126 -7.18 2.70 -0.03
C LEU A 126 -7.13 1.20 0.27
N GLY A 127 -7.51 0.79 1.48
CA GLY A 127 -7.51 -0.62 1.90
C GLY A 127 -8.44 -1.52 1.09
N GLN A 128 -9.58 -1.00 0.63
CA GLN A 128 -10.53 -1.73 -0.22
C GLN A 128 -10.39 -1.38 -1.71
N SER A 129 -9.39 -0.57 -2.08
CA SER A 129 -9.12 -0.16 -3.45
C SER A 129 -10.36 0.41 -4.18
N CYS A 130 -11.13 1.29 -3.52
CA CYS A 130 -12.41 1.79 -4.02
C CYS A 130 -12.25 2.70 -5.27
N ASN A 131 -12.60 2.21 -6.46
CA ASN A 131 -12.44 2.99 -7.71
C ASN A 131 -13.22 4.31 -7.71
N LEU A 132 -14.46 4.30 -7.20
CA LEU A 132 -15.32 5.47 -7.23
C LEU A 132 -14.86 6.56 -6.27
N TYR A 133 -14.41 6.18 -5.07
CA TYR A 133 -13.80 7.12 -4.12
C TYR A 133 -12.61 7.84 -4.79
N PHE A 134 -11.67 7.09 -5.36
CA PHE A 134 -10.48 7.71 -5.98
C PHE A 134 -10.78 8.48 -7.25
N SER A 135 -11.79 8.07 -8.03
CA SER A 135 -12.25 8.84 -9.19
C SER A 135 -12.88 10.17 -8.77
N TRP A 136 -13.71 10.17 -7.72
CA TRP A 136 -14.33 11.36 -7.17
C TRP A 136 -13.28 12.27 -6.53
N LEU A 137 -12.37 11.70 -5.73
CA LEU A 137 -11.32 12.43 -5.03
C LEU A 137 -10.37 13.13 -6.01
N GLY A 138 -9.97 12.46 -7.10
CA GLY A 138 -9.17 13.08 -8.17
C GLY A 138 -9.84 14.36 -8.70
N MET A 139 -11.14 14.30 -8.99
CA MET A 139 -11.90 15.47 -9.42
C MET A 139 -11.97 16.56 -8.35
N GLN A 140 -12.11 16.21 -7.07
CA GLN A 140 -12.12 17.20 -5.99
C GLN A 140 -10.76 17.90 -5.82
N LEU A 141 -9.68 17.19 -6.14
CA LEU A 141 -8.32 17.72 -6.14
C LEU A 141 -7.98 18.48 -7.43
N GLY A 142 -8.85 18.46 -8.44
CA GLY A 142 -8.69 19.19 -9.71
C GLY A 142 -8.01 18.41 -10.84
N TYR A 143 -8.04 17.07 -10.80
CA TYR A 143 -7.45 16.18 -11.81
C TYR A 143 -8.49 15.29 -12.51
#